data_AF-A0A919RHS2-F1
#
_entry.id   AF-A0A919RHS2-F1
#
_cell.length_a   1.000
_cell.length_b   1.000
_cell.length_c   1.000
_cell.angle_alpha   90.00
_cell.angle_beta   90.00
_cell.angle_gamma   90.00
#
_symmetry.space_group_name_H-M   'P 1'
#
loop_
_entity.id
_entity.type
_entity.pdbx_description
1 polymer ?
#
loop_
_entity_poly.entity_id
_entity_poly.type
_entity_poly.pdbx_seq_one_letter_code
_entity_poly.pdbx_strand_id
1 'polypeptide(L)' 'MDMRRLTAAQREILVLMAEGRSNTSIAECLHLTPAAVEKRISTLFDRLDLPPSTHHNRRVLAVLHYLRGHETA' A
#
# COMPACT_ATOMS: atom_id res chain seq x y z
N MET A 1 3.87 -9.98 -10.54
CA MET A 1 3.85 -9.41 -9.18
C MET A 1 2.86 -10.20 -8.34
N ASP A 2 3.33 -10.94 -7.33
CA ASP A 2 2.51 -11.89 -6.56
C ASP A 2 2.13 -11.31 -5.20
N MET A 3 0.85 -10.98 -5.01
CA MET A 3 0.31 -10.47 -3.75
C MET A 3 0.43 -11.45 -2.58
N ARG A 4 0.68 -12.73 -2.86
CA ARG A 4 0.93 -13.76 -1.84
C ARG A 4 2.27 -13.55 -1.13
N ARG A 5 3.20 -12.77 -1.70
CA ARG A 5 4.53 -12.48 -1.11
C ARG A 5 4.56 -11.25 -0.21
N LEU A 6 3.45 -10.53 -0.08
CA LEU A 6 3.34 -9.40 0.86
C LEU A 6 3.22 -9.91 2.28
N THR A 7 3.89 -9.24 3.22
CA THR A 7 3.71 -9.52 4.65
C THR A 7 2.31 -9.10 5.12
N ALA A 8 1.86 -9.62 6.26
CA ALA A 8 0.58 -9.23 6.84
C ALA A 8 0.46 -7.71 7.02
N ALA A 9 1.50 -7.06 7.57
CA ALA A 9 1.53 -5.62 7.74
C ALA A 9 1.49 -4.83 6.42
N GLN A 10 2.08 -5.36 5.34
CA GLN A 10 2.01 -4.74 4.02
C GLN A 10 0.60 -4.83 3.41
N ARG A 11 -0.06 -5.97 3.60
CA ARG A 11 -1.45 -6.16 3.17
C ARG A 11 -2.40 -5.25 3.95
N GLU A 12 -2.21 -5.12 5.25
CA GLU A 12 -3.02 -4.26 6.12
C GLU A 12 -2.91 -2.78 5.69
N ILE A 13 -1.71 -2.31 5.36
CA ILE A 13 -1.52 -0.98 4.76
C ILE A 13 -2.32 -0.85 3.46
N LEU A 14 -2.28 -1.83 2.56
CA LEU A 14 -3.04 -1.78 1.29
C LEU A 14 -4.56 -1.72 1.53
N VAL A 15 -5.07 -2.47 2.49
CA VAL A 15 -6.50 -2.45 2.88
C VAL A 15 -6.89 -1.05 3.33
N LEU A 16 -6.16 -0.49 4.29
CA LEU A 16 -6.42 0.86 4.81
C LEU A 16 -6.22 1.93 3.72
N MET A 17 -5.30 1.71 2.77
CA MET A 17 -5.16 2.59 1.61
C MET A 17 -6.38 2.55 0.69
N ALA A 18 -6.91 1.35 0.44
CA ALA A 18 -8.10 1.14 -0.39
C ALA A 18 -9.35 1.75 0.23
N GLU A 19 -9.41 1.83 1.56
CA GLU A 19 -10.42 2.61 2.30
C GLU A 19 -10.26 4.14 2.14
N GLY A 20 -9.19 4.62 1.49
CA GLY A 20 -8.93 6.05 1.27
C GLY A 20 -8.24 6.77 2.44
N ARG A 21 -7.71 6.05 3.44
CA ARG A 21 -7.12 6.67 4.65
C ARG A 21 -5.80 7.40 4.39
N SER A 22 -5.58 8.57 4.98
CA SER A 22 -4.29 9.26 4.93
C SER A 22 -3.18 8.49 5.66
N ASN A 23 -1.90 8.82 5.44
CA ASN A 23 -0.79 8.19 6.17
C ASN A 23 -0.90 8.39 7.68
N THR A 24 -1.38 9.56 8.12
CA THR A 24 -1.63 9.84 9.54
C THR A 24 -2.72 8.93 10.10
N SER A 25 -3.85 8.78 9.40
CA SER A 25 -4.92 7.89 9.85
C SER A 25 -4.50 6.41 9.84
N ILE A 26 -3.70 6.00 8.85
CA ILE A 26 -3.09 4.65 8.84
C ILE A 26 -2.15 4.47 10.04
N ALA A 27 -1.35 5.48 10.37
CA ALA A 27 -0.44 5.43 11.51
C ALA A 27 -1.20 5.28 12.83
N GLU A 28 -2.30 6.02 13.00
CA GLU A 28 -3.20 5.88 14.14
C GLU A 28 -3.81 4.47 14.22
N CYS A 29 -4.38 3.95 13.13
CA CYS A 29 -4.97 2.60 13.10
C CYS A 29 -3.96 1.50 13.46
N LEU A 30 -2.70 1.66 13.02
CA LEU A 30 -1.66 0.65 13.22
C LEU A 30 -0.81 0.90 14.48
N HIS A 31 -1.10 1.94 15.27
CA HIS A 31 -0.30 2.37 16.41
C HIS A 31 1.18 2.58 16.05
N LEU A 32 1.43 3.21 14.90
CA LEU A 32 2.75 3.52 14.37
C LEU A 32 2.97 5.04 14.29
N THR A 33 4.21 5.45 14.05
CA THR A 33 4.49 6.83 13.67
C THR A 33 4.20 7.05 12.17
N PRO A 34 3.82 8.27 11.75
CA PRO A 34 3.64 8.58 10.32
C PRO A 34 4.88 8.24 9.48
N ALA A 35 6.08 8.52 10.00
CA ALA A 35 7.34 8.20 9.33
C ALA A 35 7.55 6.67 9.15
N ALA A 36 7.13 5.87 10.15
CA ALA A 36 7.20 4.41 10.01
C ALA A 36 6.24 3.90 8.94
N VAL A 37 5.04 4.50 8.83
CA VAL A 37 4.08 4.20 7.76
C VAL A 37 4.66 4.58 6.40
N GLU A 38 5.20 5.79 6.23
CA GLU A 38 5.83 6.23 4.98
C GLU A 38 6.97 5.32 4.53
N LYS A 39 7.82 4.89 5.46
CA LYS A 39 8.90 3.92 5.19
C LYS A 39 8.34 2.59 4.69
N ARG A 40 7.32 2.05 5.38
CA ARG A 40 6.66 0.80 4.97
C ARG A 40 6.00 0.91 3.60
N ILE A 41 5.36 2.05 3.31
CA ILE A 41 4.73 2.34 2.01
C ILE A 41 5.78 2.40 0.91
N SER A 42 6.92 3.05 1.16
CA SER A 42 8.01 3.13 0.17
C SER A 42 8.53 1.74 -0.18
N THR A 43 8.87 0.93 0.82
CA THR A 43 9.30 -0.47 0.61
C THR A 43 8.21 -1.32 -0.05
N LEU A 44 6.93 -1.04 0.23
CA LEU A 44 5.81 -1.70 -0.44
C LEU A 44 5.78 -1.37 -1.93
N PHE A 45 5.95 -0.10 -2.32
CA PHE A 45 6.01 0.29 -3.73
C PHE A 45 7.19 -0.35 -4.45
N ASP A 46 8.36 -0.43 -3.81
CA ASP A 46 9.52 -1.12 -4.39
C ASP A 46 9.22 -2.61 -4.61
N ARG A 47 8.55 -3.28 -3.66
CA ARG A 47 8.14 -4.69 -3.81
C ARG A 47 7.08 -4.91 -4.88
N LEU A 48 6.23 -3.92 -5.12
CA LEU A 48 5.21 -3.95 -6.17
C LEU A 48 5.77 -3.51 -7.53
N ASP A 49 7.07 -3.21 -7.62
CA ASP A 49 7.73 -2.70 -8.82
C ASP A 49 7.03 -1.44 -9.36
N LEU A 50 6.72 -0.52 -8.44
CA LEU A 50 6.08 0.77 -8.73
C LEU A 50 7.13 1.89 -8.64
N PRO A 51 7.92 2.12 -9.71
CA PRO A 51 8.94 3.17 -9.71
C PRO A 51 8.31 4.56 -9.54
N PRO A 52 9.05 5.54 -9.01
CA PRO A 52 8.61 6.93 -8.98
C PRO A 52 8.16 7.38 -10.38
N SER A 53 7.00 8.03 -10.44
CA SER A 53 6.43 8.54 -11.70
C SER A 53 5.90 9.95 -11.46
N THR A 54 6.12 10.82 -12.43
CA THR A 54 5.53 12.17 -12.48
C THR A 54 4.10 12.15 -13.01
N HIS A 55 3.72 11.11 -13.76
CA HIS A 55 2.43 11.00 -14.42
C HIS A 55 1.42 10.14 -13.65
N HIS A 56 1.90 9.23 -12.81
CA HIS A 56 1.05 8.28 -12.10
C HIS A 56 1.23 8.34 -10.58
N ASN A 57 0.11 8.27 -9.86
CA ASN A 57 0.14 8.15 -8.41
C ASN A 57 0.37 6.70 -8.00
N ARG A 58 1.57 6.41 -7.46
CA ARG A 58 1.96 5.06 -7.00
C ARG A 58 1.00 4.45 -5.98
N ARG A 59 0.38 5.28 -5.14
CA ARG A 59 -0.60 4.82 -4.15
C ARG A 59 -1.85 4.27 -4.84
N VAL A 60 -2.36 4.99 -5.84
CA VAL A 60 -3.52 4.55 -6.63
C VAL A 60 -3.17 3.28 -7.40
N LEU A 61 -1.98 3.22 -8.02
CA LEU A 61 -1.52 2.00 -8.71
C LEU A 61 -1.44 0.80 -7.76
N ALA A 62 -0.92 0.98 -6.54
CA ALA A 62 -0.84 -0.07 -5.54
C ALA A 62 -2.24 -0.57 -5.11
N VAL A 63 -3.19 0.35 -4.89
CA VAL A 63 -4.58 -0.01 -4.57
C VAL A 63 -5.25 -0.73 -5.74
N LEU A 64 -5.10 -0.25 -6.97
CA LEU A 64 -5.64 -0.92 -8.16
C LEU A 64 -5.04 -2.31 -8.38
N HIS A 65 -3.75 -2.48 -8.07
CA HIS A 65 -3.12 -3.80 -8.11
C HIS A 65 -3.69 -4.71 -7.01
N TYR A 66 -3.96 -4.16 -5.82
CA TYR A 66 -4.60 -4.87 -4.73
C TYR A 66 -6.01 -5.35 -5.09
N LEU A 67 -6.86 -4.45 -5.58
CA LEU A 67 -8.25 -4.79 -5.92
C LEU A 67 -8.34 -5.80 -7.06
N ARG A 68 -7.55 -5.66 -8.13
CA ARG A 68 -7.53 -6.62 -9.26
C ARG A 68 -7.12 -8.03 -8.85
N GLY A 69 -6.24 -8.19 -7.86
CA GLY A 69 -5.89 -9.51 -7.36
C GLY A 69 -6.89 -10.09 -6.34
N HIS A 70 -7.86 -9.28 -5.89
CA HIS A 70 -9.03 -9.71 -5.11
C HIS A 70 -10.27 -9.94 -6.00
N GLU A 71 -10.22 -9.51 -7.26
CA GLU A 71 -11.23 -9.73 -8.28
C GLU A 71 -11.08 -11.13 -8.90
N THR A 72 -11.15 -12.14 -8.06
CA THR A 72 -11.47 -13.51 -8.47
C THR A 72 -12.95 -13.73 -8.19
N ALA A 73 -13.76 -13.58 -9.24
CA ALA A 73 -15.03 -14.28 -9.36
C ALA A 73 -14.77 -15.79 -9.56
#